data_AF-E4PLK2-F1
#
_entry.id   AF-E4PLK2-F1
#
_cell.length_a   1.000
_cell.length_b   1.000
_cell.length_c   1.000
_cell.angle_alpha   90.00
_cell.angle_beta   90.00
_cell.angle_gamma   90.00
#
_symmetry.space_group_name_H-M   'P 1'
#
loop_
_entity.id
_entity.type
_entity.pdbx_description
1 polymer ?
#
loop_
_entity_poly.entity_id
_entity_poly.type
_entity_poly.pdbx_seq_one_letter_code
_entity_poly.pdbx_strand_id
1 'polypeptide(L)'
;MKESLMPIEKNQVVLFHYSVRDEQDNVVEDSHGGEPNAYLHGHGGIIKGLEEALEGRDAGDTFSVTVTPDKAYGPRKPDAIQRVPIKHLMGAKRWKAGMVAQVQTEQGPRHVVVAKVGHKFADVDTNHPMAGRTLTFDIEVIDVRAATSEEIAHGHAHGPGGHHH
;
A
#
# COMPACT_ATOMS: atom_id res chain seq x y z
N MET A 1 12.11 -27.13 -23.61
CA MET A 1 12.56 -25.74 -23.79
C MET A 1 12.06 -24.98 -22.56
N LYS A 2 12.94 -24.33 -21.78
CA LYS A 2 12.48 -23.43 -20.72
C LYS A 2 11.90 -22.21 -21.43
N GLU A 3 10.63 -21.90 -21.18
CA GLU A 3 10.07 -20.59 -21.53
C GLU A 3 11.01 -19.52 -20.99
N SER A 4 11.38 -18.56 -21.85
CA SER A 4 12.20 -17.42 -21.43
C SER A 4 11.31 -16.57 -20.55
N LEU A 5 11.49 -16.67 -19.24
CA LEU A 5 10.85 -15.77 -18.29
C LEU A 5 11.30 -14.34 -18.63
N MET A 6 10.34 -13.42 -18.68
CA MET A 6 10.62 -12.00 -18.84
C MET A 6 10.93 -11.43 -17.46
N PRO A 7 12.16 -10.94 -17.21
CA PRO A 7 12.46 -10.30 -15.94
C PRO A 7 11.68 -8.99 -15.82
N ILE A 8 11.34 -8.64 -14.59
CA ILE A 8 10.64 -7.39 -14.24
C ILE A 8 11.51 -6.20 -14.63
N GLU A 9 11.00 -5.40 -15.57
CA GLU A 9 11.62 -4.16 -16.05
C GLU A 9 10.55 -3.08 -16.26
N LYS A 10 10.99 -1.84 -16.52
CA LYS A 10 10.08 -0.72 -16.80
C LYS A 10 9.06 -1.05 -17.90
N ASN A 11 7.81 -0.60 -17.69
CA ASN A 11 6.66 -0.82 -18.57
C ASN A 11 6.17 -2.27 -18.64
N GLN A 12 6.39 -3.04 -17.59
CA GLN A 12 5.76 -4.33 -17.42
C GLN A 12 4.67 -4.26 -16.35
N VAL A 13 3.60 -5.01 -16.59
CA VAL A 13 2.58 -5.27 -15.58
C VAL A 13 2.98 -6.53 -14.83
N VAL A 14 3.05 -6.40 -13.51
CA VAL A 14 3.42 -7.46 -12.61
C VAL A 14 2.22 -7.81 -11.76
N LEU A 15 1.86 -9.10 -11.75
CA LEU A 15 0.90 -9.67 -10.83
C LEU A 15 1.65 -10.31 -9.67
N PHE A 16 1.31 -9.98 -8.44
CA PHE A 16 1.99 -10.52 -7.27
C PHE A 16 1.06 -10.62 -6.05
N HIS A 17 1.33 -11.60 -5.20
CA HIS A 17 0.85 -11.61 -3.84
C HIS A 17 1.95 -11.13 -2.89
N TYR A 18 1.51 -10.61 -1.76
CA TYR A 18 2.34 -10.25 -0.64
C TYR A 18 1.67 -10.53 0.69
N SER A 19 2.51 -10.68 1.72
CA SER A 19 2.16 -10.45 3.12
C SER A 19 3.14 -9.44 3.72
N VAL A 20 2.67 -8.64 4.68
CA VAL A 20 3.47 -7.63 5.37
C VAL A 20 3.55 -7.95 6.84
N ARG A 21 4.76 -7.89 7.38
CA ARG A 21 5.06 -8.02 8.81
C ARG A 21 5.67 -6.73 9.36
N ASP A 22 5.34 -6.41 10.60
CA ASP A 22 5.99 -5.33 11.34
C ASP A 22 7.30 -5.79 12.01
N GLU A 23 7.97 -4.88 12.72
CA GLU A 23 9.25 -5.14 13.41
C GLU A 23 9.15 -6.18 14.53
N GLN A 24 7.93 -6.55 14.94
CA GLN A 24 7.64 -7.56 15.94
C GLN A 24 7.20 -8.89 15.30
N ASP A 25 7.32 -9.01 13.97
CA ASP A 25 6.92 -10.15 13.16
C ASP A 25 5.41 -10.41 13.12
N ASN A 26 4.58 -9.43 13.55
CA ASN A 26 3.14 -9.56 13.42
C ASN A 26 2.73 -9.32 11.97
N VAL A 27 1.88 -10.20 11.42
CA VAL A 27 1.25 -9.97 10.11
C VAL A 27 0.28 -8.80 10.23
N VAL A 28 0.52 -7.76 9.45
CA VAL A 28 -0.33 -6.56 9.40
C VAL A 28 -1.30 -6.59 8.23
N GLU A 29 -0.90 -7.23 7.13
CA GLU A 29 -1.71 -7.36 5.91
C GLU A 29 -1.29 -8.59 5.12
N ASP A 30 -2.24 -9.23 4.44
CA ASP A 30 -2.01 -10.39 3.59
C ASP A 30 -2.98 -10.34 2.40
N SER A 31 -2.47 -10.52 1.19
CA SER A 31 -3.24 -10.45 -0.06
C SER A 31 -3.67 -11.81 -0.63
N HIS A 32 -3.18 -12.94 -0.11
CA HIS A 32 -3.44 -14.28 -0.67
C HIS A 32 -4.90 -14.72 -0.52
N GLY A 33 -5.70 -13.98 0.26
CA GLY A 33 -7.15 -14.20 0.37
C GLY A 33 -7.98 -13.72 -0.82
N GLY A 34 -7.37 -13.07 -1.82
CA GLY A 34 -8.07 -12.48 -2.98
C GLY A 34 -7.34 -12.69 -4.31
N GLU A 35 -7.65 -11.85 -5.30
CA GLU A 35 -6.90 -11.81 -6.57
C GLU A 35 -5.51 -11.19 -6.38
N PRO A 36 -4.51 -11.57 -7.18
CA PRO A 36 -3.18 -10.98 -7.12
C PRO A 36 -3.23 -9.49 -7.43
N ASN A 37 -2.35 -8.73 -6.76
CA ASN A 37 -2.23 -7.31 -7.00
C ASN A 37 -1.52 -7.07 -8.33
N ALA A 38 -2.05 -6.12 -9.11
CA ALA A 38 -1.46 -5.69 -10.36
C ALA A 38 -0.85 -4.30 -10.20
N TYR A 39 0.39 -4.12 -10.65
CA TYR A 39 0.99 -2.79 -10.79
C TYR A 39 1.80 -2.66 -12.07
N LEU A 40 2.00 -1.41 -12.50
CA LEU A 40 2.85 -1.06 -13.64
C LEU A 40 4.24 -0.64 -13.14
N HIS A 41 5.25 -1.41 -13.51
CA HIS A 41 6.61 -1.23 -13.03
C HIS A 41 7.30 0.01 -13.63
N GLY A 42 7.91 0.82 -12.78
CA GLY A 42 8.61 2.05 -13.14
C GLY A 42 7.70 3.28 -13.25
N HIS A 43 6.48 3.20 -12.71
CA HIS A 43 5.47 4.28 -12.73
C HIS A 43 4.97 4.67 -11.33
N GLY A 44 5.56 4.13 -10.26
CA GLY A 44 5.23 4.55 -8.89
C GLY A 44 3.87 4.08 -8.38
N GLY A 45 3.38 2.94 -8.88
CA GLY A 45 2.11 2.33 -8.43
C GLY A 45 2.20 1.65 -7.06
N ILE A 46 3.41 1.40 -6.56
CA ILE A 46 3.68 0.79 -5.25
C ILE A 46 4.79 1.57 -4.53
N ILE A 47 5.05 1.21 -3.26
CA ILE A 47 6.12 1.83 -2.49
C ILE A 47 7.49 1.59 -3.13
N LYS A 48 8.35 2.61 -3.10
CA LYS A 48 9.67 2.63 -3.76
C LYS A 48 10.53 1.41 -3.43
N GLY A 49 10.61 1.04 -2.15
CA GLY A 49 11.46 -0.07 -1.73
C GLY A 49 11.00 -1.43 -2.25
N LEU A 50 9.70 -1.58 -2.53
CA LEU A 50 9.17 -2.81 -3.12
C LEU A 50 9.40 -2.83 -4.63
N GLU A 51 9.19 -1.70 -5.32
CA GLU A 51 9.51 -1.58 -6.76
C GLU A 51 11.01 -1.89 -7.00
N GLU A 52 11.92 -1.29 -6.22
CA GLU A 52 13.36 -1.57 -6.30
C GLU A 52 13.72 -3.05 -6.05
N ALA A 53 12.98 -3.74 -5.19
CA ALA A 53 13.26 -5.14 -4.85
C ALA A 53 12.72 -6.13 -5.90
N LEU A 54 11.71 -5.71 -6.66
CA LEU A 54 11.09 -6.47 -7.74
C LEU A 54 11.85 -6.35 -9.05
N GLU A 55 12.58 -5.25 -9.30
CA GLU A 55 13.38 -5.07 -10.51
C GLU A 55 14.30 -6.28 -10.77
N GLY A 56 14.23 -6.81 -11.99
CA GLY A 56 15.02 -7.95 -12.45
C GLY A 56 14.56 -9.32 -11.94
N ARG A 57 13.50 -9.42 -11.14
CA ARG A 57 12.90 -10.69 -10.70
C ARG A 57 12.05 -11.31 -11.80
N ASP A 58 11.81 -12.62 -11.73
CA ASP A 58 11.03 -13.34 -12.72
C ASP A 58 9.65 -13.77 -12.18
N ALA A 59 8.71 -14.06 -13.08
CA ALA A 59 7.47 -14.74 -12.69
C ALA A 59 7.78 -16.09 -12.01
N GLY A 60 7.08 -16.37 -10.91
CA GLY A 60 7.31 -17.52 -10.05
C GLY A 60 8.33 -17.30 -8.92
N ASP A 61 9.02 -16.15 -8.87
CA ASP A 61 9.92 -15.84 -7.75
C ASP A 61 9.15 -15.62 -6.45
N THR A 62 9.66 -16.20 -5.37
CA THR A 62 9.23 -15.91 -4.00
C THR A 62 10.41 -15.41 -3.19
N PHE A 63 10.27 -14.26 -2.53
CA PHE A 63 11.35 -13.67 -1.75
C PHE A 63 10.82 -12.74 -0.65
N SER A 64 11.69 -12.40 0.29
CA SER A 64 11.39 -11.43 1.34
C SER A 64 12.27 -10.19 1.19
N VAL A 65 11.70 -9.01 1.46
CA VAL A 65 12.44 -7.75 1.51
C VAL A 65 12.00 -6.91 2.72
N THR A 66 12.97 -6.37 3.45
CA THR A 66 12.71 -5.40 4.53
C THR A 66 12.90 -3.98 4.00
N VAL A 67 11.88 -3.16 4.17
CA VAL A 67 11.79 -1.80 3.64
C VAL A 67 11.71 -0.80 4.79
N THR A 68 12.61 0.19 4.78
CA THR A 68 12.66 1.27 5.76
C THR A 68 11.55 2.31 5.50
N PRO A 69 11.18 3.13 6.50
CA PRO A 69 10.10 4.11 6.36
C PRO A 69 10.28 5.04 5.15
N ASP A 70 11.50 5.50 4.85
CA ASP A 70 11.80 6.41 3.74
C ASP A 70 11.56 5.80 2.35
N LYS A 71 11.59 4.46 2.25
CA LYS A 71 11.27 3.70 1.04
C LYS A 71 9.86 3.08 1.05
N ALA A 72 9.14 3.21 2.17
CA ALA A 72 7.78 2.73 2.35
C ALA A 72 6.79 3.91 2.47
N TYR A 73 6.19 4.10 3.65
CA TYR A 73 5.12 5.09 3.89
C TYR A 73 5.59 6.42 4.48
N GLY A 74 6.89 6.68 4.39
CA GLY A 74 7.56 7.87 4.93
C GLY A 74 7.76 7.82 6.44
N PRO A 75 8.53 8.78 6.99
CA PRO A 75 8.66 8.95 8.43
C PRO A 75 7.34 9.43 9.03
N ARG A 76 7.06 9.00 10.26
CA ARG A 76 5.94 9.55 11.03
C ARG A 76 6.23 11.01 11.36
N LYS A 77 5.28 11.90 11.08
CA LYS A 77 5.34 13.31 11.42
C LYS A 77 4.72 13.52 12.80
N PRO A 78 5.48 13.92 13.84
CA PRO A 78 4.95 14.06 15.20
C PRO A 78 3.87 15.14 15.29
N ASP A 79 3.97 16.18 14.47
CA ASP A 79 3.03 17.31 14.47
C ASP A 79 1.82 17.11 13.55
N ALA A 80 1.66 15.93 12.94
CA ALA A 80 0.54 15.62 12.05
C ALA A 80 -0.73 15.20 12.83
N ILE A 81 -0.91 15.79 14.02
CA ILE A 81 -2.10 15.65 14.85
C ILE A 81 -3.05 16.80 14.55
N GLN A 82 -4.29 16.47 14.21
CA GLN A 82 -5.34 17.44 13.96
C GLN A 82 -6.50 17.25 14.94
N ARG A 83 -7.05 18.35 15.44
CA ARG A 83 -8.25 18.32 16.26
C ARG A 83 -9.50 18.39 15.37
N VAL A 84 -10.37 17.41 15.48
CA VAL A 84 -11.59 17.30 14.66
C VAL A 84 -12.84 17.10 15.53
N PRO A 85 -14.01 17.64 15.14
CA PRO A 85 -15.27 17.33 15.82
C PRO A 85 -15.59 15.83 15.72
N ILE A 86 -15.99 15.20 16.82
CA ILE A 86 -16.28 13.76 16.86
C ILE A 86 -17.35 13.36 15.85
N LYS A 87 -18.33 14.24 15.60
CA LYS A 87 -19.40 14.04 14.62
C LYS A 87 -18.92 13.89 13.17
N HIS A 88 -17.68 14.27 12.86
CA HIS A 88 -17.09 14.11 11.53
C HIS A 88 -16.30 12.79 11.38
N LEU A 89 -16.10 12.05 12.47
CA LEU A 89 -15.48 10.73 12.43
C LEU A 89 -16.53 9.69 12.00
N MET A 90 -16.21 8.93 10.97
CA MET A 90 -17.05 7.84 10.45
C MET A 90 -16.37 6.48 10.68
N GLY A 91 -17.17 5.44 10.91
CA GLY A 91 -16.71 4.06 11.08
C GLY A 91 -17.02 3.42 12.44
N ALA A 92 -17.38 4.21 13.46
CA ALA A 92 -17.74 3.67 14.77
C ALA A 92 -18.80 4.50 15.51
N LYS A 93 -19.58 3.82 16.36
CA LYS A 93 -20.55 4.46 17.28
C LYS A 93 -19.87 5.09 18.51
N ARG A 94 -18.73 4.53 18.94
CA ARG A 94 -17.94 4.97 20.09
C ARG A 94 -16.46 4.90 19.73
N TRP A 95 -15.76 6.01 19.95
CA TRP A 95 -14.35 6.14 19.61
C TRP A 95 -13.44 5.86 20.82
N LYS A 96 -12.29 5.26 20.54
CA LYS A 96 -11.17 5.05 21.47
C LYS A 96 -9.86 5.37 20.76
N ALA A 97 -8.84 5.70 21.53
CA ALA A 97 -7.50 5.86 20.99
C ALA A 97 -7.04 4.56 20.28
N GLY A 98 -6.31 4.72 19.18
CA GLY A 98 -5.84 3.64 18.30
C GLY A 98 -6.84 3.20 17.22
N MET A 99 -8.11 3.62 17.29
CA MET A 99 -9.10 3.26 16.25
C MET A 99 -8.84 4.05 14.96
N VAL A 100 -9.00 3.37 13.81
CA VAL A 100 -9.02 4.04 12.50
C VAL A 100 -10.41 4.65 12.28
N ALA A 101 -10.44 5.91 11.88
CA ALA A 101 -11.64 6.65 11.50
C ALA A 101 -11.49 7.18 10.07
N GLN A 102 -12.61 7.33 9.37
CA GLN A 102 -12.65 8.06 8.11
C GLN A 102 -13.16 9.48 8.36
N VAL A 103 -12.47 10.48 7.79
CA VAL A 103 -12.85 11.90 7.82
C VAL A 103 -13.03 12.41 6.40
N GLN A 104 -14.04 13.25 6.19
CA GLN A 104 -14.22 13.93 4.91
C GLN A 104 -13.30 15.16 4.86
N THR A 105 -12.45 15.24 3.84
CA THR A 105 -11.60 16.40 3.57
C THR A 105 -11.96 17.03 2.23
N GLU A 106 -11.41 18.21 1.93
CA GLU A 106 -11.58 18.87 0.63
C GLU A 106 -11.04 18.02 -0.53
N GLN A 107 -10.07 17.13 -0.25
CA GLN A 107 -9.49 16.20 -1.23
C GLN A 107 -10.22 14.84 -1.25
N GLY A 108 -11.35 14.72 -0.56
CA GLY A 108 -12.10 13.47 -0.44
C GLY A 108 -11.96 12.79 0.94
N PRO A 109 -12.53 11.59 1.11
CA PRO A 109 -12.44 10.84 2.34
C PRO A 109 -11.00 10.39 2.63
N ARG A 110 -10.56 10.49 3.89
CA ARG A 110 -9.23 10.09 4.33
C ARG A 110 -9.30 9.28 5.63
N HIS A 111 -8.46 8.25 5.73
CA HIS A 111 -8.29 7.51 6.99
C HIS A 111 -7.33 8.25 7.93
N VAL A 112 -7.70 8.28 9.20
CA VAL A 112 -6.91 8.86 10.31
C VAL A 112 -6.97 7.93 11.51
N VAL A 113 -5.97 7.98 12.38
CA VAL A 113 -5.95 7.20 13.63
C VAL A 113 -6.36 8.10 14.78
N VAL A 114 -7.35 7.70 15.57
CA VAL A 114 -7.75 8.45 16.77
C VAL A 114 -6.61 8.40 17.79
N ALA A 115 -5.99 9.53 18.07
CA ALA A 115 -4.93 9.63 19.08
C ALA A 115 -5.53 9.84 20.48
N LYS A 116 -6.56 10.67 20.58
CA LYS A 116 -7.23 10.98 21.85
C LYS A 116 -8.69 11.35 21.63
N VAL A 117 -9.57 10.90 22.51
CA VAL A 117 -11.01 11.21 22.47
C VAL A 117 -11.37 12.15 23.61
N GLY A 118 -11.99 13.28 23.28
CA GLY A 118 -12.62 14.20 24.23
C GLY A 118 -14.14 14.14 24.18
N HIS A 119 -14.82 15.16 24.72
CA HIS A 119 -16.29 15.19 24.77
C HIS A 119 -16.92 15.59 23.42
N LYS A 120 -16.43 16.67 22.80
CA LYS A 120 -16.94 17.19 21.50
C LYS A 120 -15.94 17.03 20.35
N PHE A 121 -14.66 16.85 20.69
CA PHE A 121 -13.55 16.82 19.76
C PHE A 121 -12.66 15.61 20.05
N ALA A 122 -12.02 15.10 19.01
CA ALA A 122 -10.96 14.11 19.09
C ALA A 122 -9.70 14.68 18.43
N ASP A 123 -8.55 14.30 18.95
CA ASP A 123 -7.27 14.51 18.29
C ASP A 123 -7.01 13.28 17.43
N VAL A 124 -6.77 13.48 16.14
CA VAL A 124 -6.54 12.42 15.16
C VAL A 124 -5.16 12.60 14.54
N ASP A 125 -4.48 11.48 14.34
CA ASP A 125 -3.22 11.40 13.62
C ASP A 125 -3.51 11.19 12.13
N THR A 126 -2.98 12.10 11.32
CA THR A 126 -3.16 12.14 9.86
C THR A 126 -2.04 11.47 9.09
N ASN A 127 -1.04 10.91 9.78
CA ASN A 127 -0.04 10.04 9.18
C ASN A 127 -0.70 8.80 8.57
N HIS A 128 -0.03 8.22 7.57
CA HIS A 128 -0.38 6.87 7.11
C HIS A 128 -0.29 5.90 8.31
N PRO A 129 -1.19 4.90 8.45
CA PRO A 129 -1.16 3.95 9.57
C PRO A 129 0.19 3.23 9.74
N MET A 130 0.89 3.01 8.63
CA MET A 130 2.21 2.38 8.58
C MET A 130 3.39 3.36 8.52
N ALA A 131 3.16 4.68 8.60
CA ALA A 131 4.24 5.66 8.58
C ALA A 131 5.19 5.50 9.78
N GLY A 132 6.49 5.63 9.52
CA GLY A 132 7.56 5.49 10.50
C GLY A 132 7.91 4.04 10.87
N ARG A 133 7.26 3.04 10.26
CA ARG A 133 7.55 1.62 10.52
C ARG A 133 8.51 1.06 9.48
N THR A 134 9.45 0.24 9.93
CA THR A 134 10.17 -0.70 9.07
C THR A 134 9.26 -1.90 8.84
N LEU A 135 9.13 -2.35 7.59
CA LEU A 135 8.19 -3.40 7.21
C LEU A 135 8.92 -4.50 6.45
N THR A 136 8.62 -5.76 6.74
CA THR A 136 9.09 -6.90 5.95
C THR A 136 7.97 -7.41 5.08
N PHE A 137 8.23 -7.46 3.77
CA PHE A 137 7.32 -7.97 2.76
C PHE A 137 7.78 -9.35 2.32
N ASP A 138 6.90 -10.34 2.40
CA ASP A 138 7.07 -11.62 1.74
C ASP A 138 6.27 -11.57 0.44
N ILE A 139 6.92 -11.75 -0.69
CA ILE A 139 6.39 -11.52 -2.03
C ILE A 139 6.39 -12.82 -2.83
N GLU A 140 5.30 -13.07 -3.55
CA GLU A 140 5.17 -14.11 -4.56
C GLU A 140 4.81 -13.45 -5.90
N VAL A 141 5.72 -13.50 -6.87
CA VAL A 141 5.48 -12.98 -8.22
C VAL A 141 4.69 -14.03 -9.01
N ILE A 142 3.48 -13.69 -9.41
CA ILE A 142 2.56 -14.60 -10.08
C ILE A 142 2.75 -14.57 -11.60
N ASP A 143 2.80 -13.38 -12.19
CA ASP A 143 2.93 -13.21 -13.63
C ASP A 143 3.62 -11.89 -13.97
N VAL A 144 4.28 -11.86 -15.12
CA VAL A 144 4.96 -10.69 -15.67
C VAL A 144 4.65 -10.60 -17.16
N ARG A 145 4.09 -9.48 -17.58
CA ARG A 145 3.79 -9.22 -19.00
C ARG A 145 4.17 -7.81 -19.41
N ALA A 146 4.36 -7.61 -20.70
CA ALA A 146 4.43 -6.26 -21.25
C ALA A 146 3.11 -5.49 -21.00
N ALA A 147 3.23 -4.22 -20.63
CA ALA A 147 2.08 -3.33 -20.53
C ALA A 147 1.55 -2.95 -21.92
N THR A 148 0.26 -2.70 -22.02
CA THR A 148 -0.32 -2.11 -23.23
C THR A 148 0.08 -0.64 -23.36
N SER A 149 -0.06 -0.08 -24.57
CA SER A 149 0.18 1.36 -24.78
C SER A 149 -0.76 2.23 -23.93
N GLU A 150 -1.97 1.76 -23.65
CA GLU A 150 -2.95 2.47 -22.81
C GLU A 150 -2.54 2.47 -21.34
N GLU A 151 -2.09 1.32 -20.81
CA GLU A 151 -1.57 1.22 -19.43
C GLU A 151 -0.37 2.14 -19.21
N ILE A 152 0.56 2.19 -20.18
CA ILE A 152 1.72 3.09 -20.13
C ILE A 152 1.27 4.56 -20.18
N ALA A 153 0.32 4.90 -21.06
CA ALA A 153 -0.20 6.25 -21.18
C ALA A 153 -0.96 6.70 -19.90
N HIS A 154 -1.64 5.77 -19.23
CA HIS A 154 -2.39 6.02 -18.00
C HIS A 154 -1.52 5.90 -16.73
N GLY A 155 -0.32 5.32 -16.83
CA GLY A 155 0.63 5.16 -15.73
C GLY A 155 0.24 4.09 -14.70
N HIS A 156 -0.71 3.20 -15.01
CA HIS A 156 -1.12 2.11 -14.11
C HIS A 156 -1.59 0.88 -14.89
N ALA A 157 -1.47 -0.28 -14.25
CA ALA A 157 -1.96 -1.54 -14.79
C ALA A 157 -3.50 -1.57 -14.76
N HIS A 158 -4.12 -2.12 -15.79
CA HIS A 158 -5.54 -2.46 -15.75
C HIS A 158 -5.65 -3.89 -15.23
N GLY A 159 -6.47 -4.10 -14.18
CA GLY A 159 -6.64 -5.42 -13.55
C GLY A 159 -7.12 -6.49 -14.53
N PRO A 160 -7.09 -7.78 -14.14
CA PRO A 160 -7.59 -8.87 -14.97
C PRO A 160 -9.07 -8.60 -15.31
N GLY A 161 -9.34 -8.21 -16.56
CA GLY A 161 -10.68 -7.82 -17.02
C GLY A 161 -10.85 -6.36 -17.46
N GLY A 162 -9.83 -5.50 -17.37
CA GLY A 162 -9.80 -4.24 -18.14
C GLY A 162 -10.96 -3.27 -17.90
N HIS A 163 -11.39 -3.07 -16.65
CA HIS A 163 -12.37 -2.03 -16.35
C HIS A 163 -11.68 -0.76 -15.84
N HIS A 164 -11.74 0.28 -16.68
CA HIS A 164 -11.48 1.68 -16.30
C HIS A 164 -12.32 2.07 -15.08
N HIS A 165 -11.73 2.91 -14.22
CA HIS A 165 -12.46 3.92 -13.48
C HIS A 165 -12.10 5.29 -14.06
#